data_AF-A0A2N3EH71-F1
#
_entry.id   AF-A0A2N3EH71-F1
#
_cell.length_a   1.000
_cell.length_b   1.000
_cell.length_c   1.000
_cell.angle_alpha   90.00
_cell.angle_beta   90.00
_cell.angle_gamma   90.00
#
_symmetry.space_group_name_H-M   'P 1'
#
loop_
_entity.id
_entity.type
_entity.pdbx_description
1 polymer ?
#
loop_
_entity_poly.entity_id
_entity_poly.type
_entity_poly.pdbx_seq_one_letter_code
_entity_poly.pdbx_strand_id
1 'polypeptide(L)'
;MYLAHYTFACSRPWWRPTGLLTHFSLSPTRSLRPRFGRCARGRREVDSLPISLAGGSDMPFWIFQGNPTRYDVDVYLRDHRYIYWAIDQHKKEIGLSDVVFIWRANSNRNRRGVIAMGYVVEAPRAFSSIKFPEHRGDEYWSSQQPPDDYIVAGIQIIGEQPIQEYGILSVPYLKADSVLREMQILQKGGARGKTNLKLTDEQGKRLSDLWGLPSKILFDESAEDYPEGAIRYAEHRMRERSANLVRQAKSRFKHQHGRLFCELCRFDFADVYGAVGEDFIEAHHIKHVAQMRVGEKTKVEDLMMLCANCHRMAHRLKPESAIDEIRTQLKR
;
A
#
# COMPACT_ATOMS: atom_id res chain seq x y z
N MET A 1 -70.70 -0.40 -5.24
CA MET A 1 -71.07 0.79 -4.44
C MET A 1 -70.11 1.93 -4.77
N TYR A 2 -70.44 3.16 -4.35
CA TYR A 2 -69.78 4.45 -4.67
C TYR A 2 -68.25 4.44 -4.43
N LEU A 3 -67.38 4.92 -5.35
CA LEU A 3 -66.97 6.32 -5.67
C LEU A 3 -66.10 6.98 -4.57
N ALA A 4 -65.03 7.76 -4.84
CA ALA A 4 -64.26 8.20 -6.04
C ALA A 4 -62.79 8.50 -5.59
N HIS A 5 -61.76 8.99 -6.34
CA HIS A 5 -61.51 9.64 -7.66
C HIS A 5 -60.24 8.99 -8.32
N TYR A 6 -59.70 9.26 -9.53
CA TYR A 6 -59.59 10.41 -10.47
C TYR A 6 -58.55 11.50 -10.05
N THR A 7 -57.62 12.03 -10.89
CA THR A 7 -57.32 11.83 -12.35
C THR A 7 -55.83 12.07 -12.71
N PHE A 8 -55.39 11.59 -13.89
CA PHE A 8 -54.15 11.99 -14.61
C PHE A 8 -54.30 13.36 -15.34
N ALA A 9 -53.17 14.03 -15.67
CA ALA A 9 -52.87 14.62 -17.00
C ALA A 9 -51.52 15.39 -17.05
N CYS A 10 -51.07 15.78 -18.25
CA CYS A 10 -49.78 16.47 -18.53
C CYS A 10 -50.00 17.71 -19.41
N SER A 11 -49.23 18.79 -19.21
CA SER A 11 -49.10 19.89 -20.19
C SER A 11 -47.89 20.83 -19.96
N ARG A 12 -47.40 21.43 -21.05
CA ARG A 12 -46.66 22.72 -21.12
C ARG A 12 -47.66 23.78 -21.67
N PRO A 13 -47.32 24.86 -22.44
CA PRO A 13 -46.12 25.72 -22.58
C PRO A 13 -46.42 27.26 -22.62
N TRP A 14 -45.37 28.08 -22.83
CA TRP A 14 -45.30 29.31 -23.70
C TRP A 14 -45.01 30.73 -23.14
N TRP A 15 -44.35 31.49 -24.03
CA TRP A 15 -44.31 32.96 -24.27
C TRP A 15 -43.23 33.89 -23.64
N ARG A 16 -42.96 34.93 -24.46
CA ARG A 16 -41.96 36.03 -24.48
C ARG A 16 -42.77 37.36 -24.52
N PRO A 17 -42.25 38.59 -24.28
CA PRO A 17 -41.10 39.25 -24.95
C PRO A 17 -40.22 40.06 -23.96
N THR A 18 -39.27 40.96 -24.30
CA THR A 18 -38.95 41.81 -25.48
C THR A 18 -37.42 41.87 -25.75
N GLY A 19 -36.97 42.78 -26.61
CA GLY A 19 -35.54 43.07 -26.84
C GLY A 19 -35.34 44.46 -27.44
N LEU A 20 -34.07 44.90 -27.54
CA LEU A 20 -33.68 46.16 -28.17
C LEU A 20 -32.28 46.02 -28.81
N LEU A 21 -32.03 46.77 -29.88
CA LEU A 21 -30.84 46.67 -30.74
C LEU A 21 -29.84 47.81 -30.48
N THR A 22 -28.56 47.55 -30.75
CA THR A 22 -27.60 48.55 -31.26
C THR A 22 -26.47 47.87 -32.04
N HIS A 23 -25.88 48.57 -33.01
CA HIS A 23 -24.86 48.06 -33.94
C HIS A 23 -23.42 48.27 -33.41
N PHE A 24 -22.43 47.53 -33.93
CA PHE A 24 -21.46 48.07 -34.93
C PHE A 24 -20.48 47.05 -35.56
N SER A 25 -20.12 47.33 -36.83
CA SER A 25 -18.94 46.91 -37.63
C SER A 25 -18.31 45.51 -37.54
N LEU A 26 -18.21 44.86 -38.72
CA LEU A 26 -17.11 43.97 -39.13
C LEU A 26 -15.84 44.82 -39.39
N SER A 27 -14.59 44.39 -39.22
CA SER A 27 -13.84 43.45 -40.10
C SER A 27 -12.45 43.10 -39.48
N PRO A 28 -11.37 42.68 -40.19
CA PRO A 28 -10.98 41.27 -40.18
C PRO A 28 -9.53 40.96 -39.72
N THR A 29 -9.26 39.66 -39.55
CA THR A 29 -7.93 39.00 -39.60
C THR A 29 -6.75 39.56 -38.77
N ARG A 30 -6.29 38.77 -37.79
CA ARG A 30 -4.84 38.58 -37.58
C ARG A 30 -4.54 37.18 -37.04
N SER A 31 -3.59 36.48 -37.66
CA SER A 31 -3.14 35.18 -37.17
C SER A 31 -2.17 35.36 -36.00
N LEU A 32 -2.45 34.68 -34.89
CA LEU A 32 -1.53 34.59 -33.75
C LEU A 32 -1.28 33.12 -33.44
N ARG A 33 -0.07 32.66 -33.74
CA ARG A 33 0.40 31.32 -33.34
C ARG A 33 0.44 31.26 -31.81
N PRO A 34 -0.12 30.23 -31.16
CA PRO A 34 0.11 30.00 -29.74
C PRO A 34 1.62 29.88 -29.50
N ARG A 35 2.20 30.74 -28.66
CA ARG A 35 3.57 30.54 -28.18
C ARG A 35 3.56 29.26 -27.34
N PHE A 36 4.52 28.36 -27.59
CA PHE A 36 4.80 27.25 -26.69
C PHE A 36 5.32 27.79 -25.35
N GLY A 37 4.39 28.09 -24.43
CA GLY A 37 4.72 28.24 -23.02
C GLY A 37 5.35 26.93 -22.55
N ARG A 38 6.56 27.00 -21.98
CA ARG A 38 7.19 25.83 -21.39
C ARG A 38 6.32 25.39 -20.22
N CYS A 39 5.57 24.29 -20.39
CA CYS A 39 4.85 23.67 -19.29
C CYS A 39 5.91 23.17 -18.29
N ALA A 40 6.15 23.97 -17.25
CA ALA A 40 7.00 23.59 -16.14
C ALA A 40 6.38 22.33 -15.54
N ARG A 41 7.08 21.20 -15.66
CA ARG A 41 6.63 19.95 -15.05
C ARG A 41 6.73 20.15 -13.54
N GLY A 42 5.60 20.49 -12.92
CA GLY A 42 5.40 20.37 -11.49
C GLY A 42 5.59 18.91 -11.10
N ARG A 43 6.86 18.54 -10.89
CA ARG A 43 7.23 17.35 -10.13
C ARG A 43 6.51 17.54 -8.80
N ARG A 44 5.64 16.60 -8.41
CA ARG A 44 5.15 16.60 -7.03
C ARG A 44 6.37 16.32 -6.17
N GLU A 45 6.90 17.39 -5.62
CA GLU A 45 7.59 17.37 -4.35
C GLU A 45 6.70 16.55 -3.43
N VAL A 46 7.17 15.36 -3.05
CA VAL A 46 6.57 14.64 -1.93
C VAL A 46 6.95 15.46 -0.72
N ASP A 47 5.95 16.04 -0.03
CA ASP A 47 6.15 16.90 1.12
C ASP A 47 6.91 16.13 2.21
N SER A 48 8.25 16.22 2.16
CA SER A 48 9.15 15.72 3.18
C SER A 48 9.00 16.63 4.39
N LEU A 49 8.03 16.30 5.25
CA LEU A 49 7.71 17.03 6.46
C LEU A 49 9.01 17.37 7.21
N PRO A 50 9.32 18.66 7.45
CA PRO A 50 10.57 19.04 8.08
C PRO A 50 10.55 18.58 9.55
N ILE A 51 11.24 17.48 9.84
CA ILE A 51 11.36 16.92 11.18
C ILE A 51 12.31 17.80 11.99
N SER A 52 11.78 18.90 12.52
CA SER A 52 12.48 19.79 13.45
C SER A 52 12.65 19.11 14.80
N LEU A 53 13.64 18.21 14.92
CA LEU A 53 13.99 17.47 16.13
C LEU A 53 14.55 18.42 17.21
N ALA A 54 13.64 18.99 18.01
CA ALA A 54 13.97 19.92 19.09
C ALA A 54 14.47 19.20 20.37
N GLY A 55 15.61 18.50 20.24
CA GLY A 55 16.45 18.05 21.35
C GLY A 55 16.08 16.74 22.06
N GLY A 56 17.10 16.05 22.58
CA GLY A 56 16.97 14.86 23.45
C GLY A 56 17.13 13.52 22.72
N SER A 57 18.31 12.90 22.83
CA SER A 57 18.68 11.68 22.11
C SER A 57 18.36 10.39 22.88
N ASP A 58 17.11 9.93 22.83
CA ASP A 58 16.74 8.49 22.74
C ASP A 58 15.23 8.43 22.46
N MET A 59 14.83 7.81 21.34
CA MET A 59 13.41 7.66 20.98
C MET A 59 12.85 6.41 21.67
N PRO A 60 11.82 6.53 22.55
CA PRO A 60 11.33 5.38 23.32
C PRO A 60 10.76 4.27 22.43
N PHE A 61 11.04 3.03 22.82
CA PHE A 61 10.56 1.83 22.12
C PHE A 61 9.36 1.20 22.86
N TRP A 62 8.31 0.85 22.11
CA TRP A 62 7.06 0.33 22.64
C TRP A 62 6.58 -0.94 21.93
N ILE A 63 5.91 -1.81 22.68
CA ILE A 63 5.08 -2.90 22.16
C ILE A 63 3.62 -2.50 22.33
N PHE A 64 2.88 -2.46 21.22
CA PHE A 64 1.44 -2.18 21.17
C PHE A 64 0.70 -3.50 20.88
N GLN A 65 0.11 -4.10 21.93
CA GLN A 65 -0.53 -5.42 21.91
C GLN A 65 -2.00 -5.34 21.50
N GLY A 66 -2.33 -6.00 20.38
CA GLY A 66 -3.67 -6.08 19.81
C GLY A 66 -4.21 -7.51 19.80
N ASN A 67 -5.53 -7.67 19.89
CA ASN A 67 -6.19 -8.98 19.80
C ASN A 67 -7.03 -9.07 18.51
N PRO A 68 -6.66 -9.95 17.54
CA PRO A 68 -7.44 -10.20 16.32
C PRO A 68 -8.91 -10.54 16.56
N THR A 69 -9.27 -11.14 17.70
CA THR A 69 -10.68 -11.45 18.00
C THR A 69 -11.50 -10.26 18.52
N ARG A 70 -10.94 -9.05 18.49
CA ARG A 70 -11.61 -7.77 18.79
C ARG A 70 -11.42 -6.76 17.67
N TYR A 71 -10.23 -6.73 17.07
CA TYR A 71 -9.88 -5.85 15.96
C TYR A 71 -8.96 -6.60 15.00
N ASP A 72 -9.38 -6.81 13.75
CA ASP A 72 -8.61 -7.60 12.78
C ASP A 72 -7.46 -6.81 12.15
N VAL A 73 -6.41 -6.66 12.95
CA VAL A 73 -5.12 -6.08 12.57
C VAL A 73 -4.44 -6.83 11.41
N ASP A 74 -4.72 -8.13 11.23
CA ASP A 74 -4.17 -8.97 10.16
C ASP A 74 -4.81 -8.69 8.79
N VAL A 75 -6.01 -8.11 8.76
CA VAL A 75 -6.64 -7.60 7.53
C VAL A 75 -6.37 -6.11 7.36
N TYR A 76 -6.47 -5.30 8.42
CA TYR A 76 -6.26 -3.85 8.35
C TYR A 76 -4.90 -3.48 7.76
N LEU A 77 -3.81 -4.08 8.26
CA LEU A 77 -2.43 -3.79 7.85
C LEU A 77 -2.07 -4.34 6.46
N ARG A 78 -2.99 -4.97 5.72
CA ARG A 78 -2.74 -5.37 4.33
C ARG A 78 -2.62 -4.15 3.44
N ASP A 79 -3.63 -3.29 3.50
CA ASP A 79 -3.81 -2.16 2.59
C ASP A 79 -3.68 -0.78 3.29
N HIS A 80 -3.70 -0.73 4.63
CA HIS A 80 -3.40 0.47 5.40
C HIS A 80 -1.93 0.53 5.84
N ARG A 81 -1.37 1.76 5.89
CA ARG A 81 -0.03 2.04 6.45
C ARG A 81 -0.04 3.11 7.54
N TYR A 82 -1.21 3.65 7.88
CA TYR A 82 -1.44 4.47 9.07
C TYR A 82 -2.42 3.70 9.95
N ILE A 83 -2.30 3.78 11.27
CA ILE A 83 -3.23 3.15 12.23
C ILE A 83 -3.40 4.02 13.48
N TYR A 84 -4.61 4.10 14.03
CA TYR A 84 -4.79 4.60 15.41
C TYR A 84 -4.74 3.47 16.40
N TRP A 85 -4.08 3.70 17.53
CA TRP A 85 -3.95 2.69 18.58
C TRP A 85 -4.35 3.22 19.96
N ALA A 86 -5.03 2.36 20.70
CA ALA A 86 -5.44 2.55 22.08
C ALA A 86 -4.26 2.93 22.99
N ILE A 87 -4.36 4.03 23.72
CA ILE A 87 -3.38 4.43 24.75
C ILE A 87 -4.07 4.36 26.11
N ASP A 88 -4.09 3.16 26.73
CA ASP A 88 -4.64 2.99 28.09
C ASP A 88 -3.63 3.37 29.18
N GLN A 89 -2.35 3.08 28.94
CA GLN A 89 -1.21 3.33 29.82
C GLN A 89 -0.22 4.31 29.17
N HIS A 90 0.72 4.85 29.95
CA HIS A 90 1.85 5.64 29.44
C HIS A 90 1.48 6.91 28.61
N LYS A 91 0.25 7.43 28.76
CA LYS A 91 -0.30 8.63 28.06
C LYS A 91 0.55 9.91 28.10
N LYS A 92 1.51 10.01 29.04
CA LYS A 92 2.43 11.15 29.21
C LYS A 92 3.87 10.85 28.77
N GLU A 93 4.16 9.58 28.44
CA GLU A 93 5.50 9.13 28.01
C GLU A 93 5.56 8.83 26.52
N ILE A 94 4.43 8.46 25.90
CA ILE A 94 4.33 8.17 24.47
C ILE A 94 4.32 9.50 23.70
N GLY A 95 5.44 9.82 23.05
CA GLY A 95 5.69 11.06 22.32
C GLY A 95 5.41 10.97 20.82
N LEU A 96 5.95 11.94 20.07
CA LEU A 96 6.10 11.86 18.62
C LEU A 96 7.46 11.22 18.30
N SER A 97 7.54 10.54 17.15
CA SER A 97 8.71 9.78 16.68
C SER A 97 9.04 8.51 17.48
N ASP A 98 8.43 8.29 18.65
CA ASP A 98 8.44 7.04 19.41
C ASP A 98 8.27 5.80 18.51
N VAL A 99 9.13 4.79 18.71
CA VAL A 99 9.20 3.57 17.90
C VAL A 99 8.21 2.55 18.44
N VAL A 100 7.31 2.06 17.58
CA VAL A 100 6.20 1.19 17.96
C VAL A 100 6.26 -0.14 17.21
N PHE A 101 6.29 -1.24 17.95
CA PHE A 101 6.16 -2.60 17.44
C PHE A 101 4.73 -3.12 17.67
N ILE A 102 4.02 -3.44 16.59
CA ILE A 102 2.66 -3.96 16.64
C ILE A 102 2.70 -5.45 16.96
N TRP A 103 2.17 -5.83 18.12
CA TRP A 103 2.14 -7.20 18.60
C TRP A 103 0.76 -7.84 18.43
N ARG A 104 0.72 -8.95 17.69
CA ARG A 104 -0.48 -9.77 17.52
C ARG A 104 -0.60 -10.78 18.66
N ALA A 105 -1.58 -10.63 19.53
CA ALA A 105 -1.97 -11.69 20.45
C ALA A 105 -2.58 -12.88 19.70
N ASN A 106 -2.24 -14.10 20.10
CA ASN A 106 -2.82 -15.33 19.56
C ASN A 106 -2.69 -16.47 20.59
N SER A 107 -3.56 -17.49 20.51
CA SER A 107 -3.42 -18.71 21.33
C SER A 107 -2.26 -19.58 20.85
N ASN A 108 -2.09 -19.73 19.53
CA ASN A 108 -0.96 -20.39 18.91
C ASN A 108 0.29 -19.50 19.02
N ARG A 109 1.36 -20.02 19.66
CA ARG A 109 2.61 -19.28 19.89
C ARG A 109 3.33 -18.93 18.59
N ASN A 110 3.24 -19.76 17.55
CA ASN A 110 3.89 -19.50 16.27
C ASN A 110 3.21 -18.34 15.51
N ARG A 111 1.93 -18.05 15.84
CA ARG A 111 1.16 -16.93 15.30
C ARG A 111 1.05 -15.73 16.26
N ARG A 112 1.69 -15.78 17.44
CA ARG A 112 1.79 -14.68 18.41
C ARG A 112 3.18 -14.06 18.34
N GLY A 113 3.29 -12.73 18.34
CA GLY A 113 4.57 -12.04 18.11
C GLY A 113 4.39 -10.67 17.46
N VAL A 114 5.49 -10.06 17.01
CA VAL A 114 5.48 -8.76 16.32
C VAL A 114 5.17 -8.95 14.83
N ILE A 115 4.21 -8.19 14.30
CA ILE A 115 3.69 -8.30 12.92
C ILE A 115 3.85 -7.02 12.06
N ALA A 116 4.17 -5.89 12.69
CA ALA A 116 4.54 -4.64 12.03
C ALA A 116 5.37 -3.75 12.96
N MET A 117 6.03 -2.75 12.39
CA MET A 117 6.71 -1.66 13.11
C MET A 117 6.21 -0.31 12.56
N GLY A 118 6.31 0.76 13.35
CA GLY A 118 5.93 2.11 12.97
C GLY A 118 6.52 3.18 13.89
N TYR A 119 6.24 4.44 13.57
CA TYR A 119 6.56 5.60 14.42
C TYR A 119 5.28 6.35 14.80
N VAL A 120 5.21 6.91 16.01
CA VAL A 120 4.10 7.81 16.38
C VAL A 120 4.21 9.14 15.62
N VAL A 121 3.27 9.39 14.71
CA VAL A 121 3.19 10.62 13.90
C VAL A 121 2.05 11.54 14.34
N GLU A 122 1.19 11.07 15.25
CA GLU A 122 0.17 11.88 15.89
C GLU A 122 0.09 11.54 17.39
N ALA A 123 0.45 12.52 18.21
CA ALA A 123 0.56 12.38 19.67
C ALA A 123 -0.77 12.00 20.36
N PRO A 124 -0.74 11.36 21.54
CA PRO A 124 -1.93 10.90 22.27
C PRO A 124 -3.02 11.98 22.43
N ARG A 125 -4.23 11.68 21.94
CA ARG A 125 -5.40 12.59 21.98
C ARG A 125 -6.73 11.85 21.97
N ALA A 126 -7.84 12.56 22.21
CA ALA A 126 -9.18 11.94 22.20
C ALA A 126 -9.57 11.45 20.79
N PHE A 127 -10.21 10.29 20.72
CA PHE A 127 -10.57 9.58 19.48
C PHE A 127 -11.52 10.39 18.58
N SER A 128 -12.41 11.19 19.19
CA SER A 128 -13.23 12.22 18.55
C SER A 128 -12.47 13.38 17.88
N SER A 129 -11.15 13.48 18.05
CA SER A 129 -10.34 14.64 17.63
C SER A 129 -9.15 14.30 16.70
N ILE A 130 -9.10 13.07 16.19
CA ILE A 130 -8.06 12.56 15.28
C ILE A 130 -7.96 13.33 13.95
N LYS A 131 -6.76 13.48 13.37
CA LYS A 131 -6.55 14.23 12.11
C LYS A 131 -7.09 13.54 10.86
N PHE A 132 -7.07 12.21 10.84
CA PHE A 132 -7.35 11.39 9.65
C PHE A 132 -8.47 10.36 9.96
N PRO A 133 -9.75 10.74 10.03
CA PRO A 133 -10.85 9.84 10.36
C PRO A 133 -10.98 8.62 9.43
N GLU A 134 -10.49 8.69 8.19
CA GLU A 134 -10.40 7.58 7.25
C GLU A 134 -9.60 6.39 7.78
N HIS A 135 -8.69 6.60 8.73
CA HIS A 135 -7.90 5.56 9.37
C HIS A 135 -8.50 5.04 10.69
N ARG A 136 -9.71 5.48 11.08
CA ARG A 136 -10.42 5.03 12.31
C ARG A 136 -10.62 3.50 12.37
N GLY A 137 -10.77 2.85 11.21
CA GLY A 137 -10.77 1.38 11.10
C GLY A 137 -12.03 0.71 11.68
N ASP A 138 -13.17 1.39 11.62
CA ASP A 138 -14.44 0.94 12.23
C ASP A 138 -14.89 -0.46 11.76
N GLU A 139 -14.71 -0.78 10.47
CA GLU A 139 -15.13 -2.06 9.87
C GLU A 139 -14.31 -3.28 10.34
N TYR A 140 -13.19 -3.07 11.04
CA TYR A 140 -12.30 -4.14 11.53
C TYR A 140 -12.61 -4.56 12.96
N TRP A 141 -13.50 -3.85 13.66
CA TRP A 141 -13.90 -4.17 15.03
C TRP A 141 -14.95 -5.30 15.06
N SER A 142 -14.59 -6.42 15.69
CA SER A 142 -15.50 -7.55 15.96
C SER A 142 -16.33 -7.40 17.24
N SER A 143 -16.18 -6.26 17.94
CA SER A 143 -16.89 -5.91 19.16
C SER A 143 -17.33 -4.45 19.11
N GLN A 144 -18.02 -3.99 20.16
CA GLN A 144 -18.32 -2.57 20.34
C GLN A 144 -17.05 -1.72 20.18
N GLN A 145 -17.15 -0.60 19.44
CA GLN A 145 -16.05 0.32 19.17
C GLN A 145 -15.51 0.96 20.47
N PRO A 146 -14.24 1.42 20.48
CA PRO A 146 -13.73 2.23 21.58
C PRO A 146 -14.55 3.53 21.74
N PRO A 147 -14.79 4.01 22.97
CA PRO A 147 -15.49 5.27 23.23
C PRO A 147 -14.84 6.49 22.57
N ASP A 148 -15.63 7.52 22.24
CA ASP A 148 -15.14 8.73 21.55
C ASP A 148 -14.27 9.65 22.44
N ASP A 149 -14.28 9.47 23.76
CA ASP A 149 -13.37 10.14 24.72
C ASP A 149 -12.04 9.36 24.93
N TYR A 150 -11.94 8.15 24.37
CA TYR A 150 -10.78 7.29 24.54
C TYR A 150 -9.52 7.91 23.90
N ILE A 151 -8.36 7.69 24.51
CA ILE A 151 -7.11 8.28 24.04
C ILE A 151 -6.44 7.36 23.04
N VAL A 152 -6.10 7.89 21.87
CA VAL A 152 -5.36 7.20 20.81
C VAL A 152 -4.12 8.00 20.38
N ALA A 153 -3.10 7.29 19.91
CA ALA A 153 -2.01 7.86 19.11
C ALA A 153 -2.14 7.36 17.67
N GLY A 154 -1.67 8.15 16.69
CA GLY A 154 -1.59 7.76 15.28
C GLY A 154 -0.18 7.30 14.92
N ILE A 155 -0.07 6.11 14.32
CA ILE A 155 1.19 5.44 14.02
C ILE A 155 1.33 5.26 12.51
N GLN A 156 2.42 5.76 11.96
CA GLN A 156 2.83 5.48 10.59
C GLN A 156 3.60 4.16 10.59
N ILE A 157 3.00 3.12 10.01
CA ILE A 157 3.59 1.80 9.82
C ILE A 157 4.66 1.87 8.71
N ILE A 158 5.80 1.22 8.96
CA ILE A 158 6.99 1.23 8.11
C ILE A 158 7.54 -0.19 7.90
N GLY A 159 8.36 -0.33 6.84
CA GLY A 159 9.09 -1.54 6.53
C GLY A 159 8.29 -2.61 5.77
N GLU A 160 9.03 -3.60 5.28
CA GLU A 160 8.50 -4.87 4.78
C GLU A 160 8.28 -5.84 5.96
N GLN A 161 7.68 -7.00 5.69
CA GLN A 161 7.57 -8.09 6.66
C GLN A 161 8.97 -8.64 7.06
N PRO A 162 9.14 -9.12 8.30
CA PRO A 162 10.44 -9.56 8.81
C PRO A 162 10.87 -10.87 8.17
N ILE A 163 12.18 -11.16 8.23
CA ILE A 163 12.91 -12.23 7.52
C ILE A 163 12.44 -13.67 7.87
N GLN A 164 11.47 -13.83 8.78
CA GLN A 164 10.91 -15.12 9.20
C GLN A 164 9.80 -15.64 8.29
N GLU A 165 9.64 -16.97 8.30
CA GLU A 165 8.46 -17.66 7.78
C GLU A 165 7.18 -17.01 8.35
N TYR A 166 6.20 -16.73 7.48
CA TYR A 166 4.94 -16.04 7.80
C TYR A 166 5.03 -14.56 8.23
N GLY A 167 6.18 -13.87 8.09
CA GLY A 167 6.26 -12.42 8.32
C GLY A 167 6.00 -12.00 9.77
N ILE A 168 6.45 -12.81 10.74
CA ILE A 168 6.26 -12.55 12.17
C ILE A 168 7.52 -12.84 12.97
N LEU A 169 7.91 -11.92 13.84
CA LEU A 169 8.87 -12.23 14.91
C LEU A 169 8.12 -13.01 15.99
N SER A 170 8.12 -14.35 15.86
CA SER A 170 7.25 -15.25 16.62
C SER A 170 7.70 -15.46 18.08
N VAL A 171 6.78 -15.79 18.99
CA VAL A 171 7.10 -16.06 20.41
C VAL A 171 8.19 -17.12 20.61
N PRO A 172 8.26 -18.24 19.86
CA PRO A 172 9.37 -19.18 19.95
C PRO A 172 10.72 -18.54 19.57
N TYR A 173 10.77 -17.79 18.46
CA TYR A 173 11.98 -17.11 18.01
C TYR A 173 12.45 -16.05 19.00
N LEU A 174 11.54 -15.19 19.45
CA LEU A 174 11.82 -14.14 20.44
C LEU A 174 12.26 -14.71 21.79
N LYS A 175 11.98 -15.98 22.10
CA LYS A 175 12.50 -16.68 23.29
C LYS A 175 13.84 -17.40 23.08
N ALA A 176 14.29 -17.56 21.83
CA ALA A 176 15.62 -18.08 21.52
C ALA A 176 16.70 -16.98 21.54
N ASP A 177 16.32 -15.74 21.24
CA ASP A 177 17.20 -14.57 21.33
C ASP A 177 17.53 -14.20 22.80
N SER A 178 18.80 -13.91 23.08
CA SER A 178 19.31 -13.67 24.44
C SER A 178 18.81 -12.39 25.10
N VAL A 179 18.51 -11.34 24.31
CA VAL A 179 18.02 -10.04 24.79
C VAL A 179 16.50 -10.07 24.85
N LEU A 180 15.88 -10.54 23.77
CA LEU A 180 14.44 -10.41 23.58
C LEU A 180 13.63 -11.39 24.41
N ARG A 181 14.20 -12.53 24.82
CA ARG A 181 13.51 -13.51 25.67
C ARG A 181 13.03 -12.93 27.00
N GLU A 182 13.70 -11.87 27.48
CA GLU A 182 13.42 -11.23 28.76
C GLU A 182 12.30 -10.18 28.70
N MET A 183 11.87 -9.76 27.49
CA MET A 183 10.79 -8.78 27.29
C MET A 183 9.55 -9.09 28.14
N GLN A 184 8.98 -8.07 28.78
CA GLN A 184 7.84 -8.19 29.68
C GLN A 184 6.64 -8.95 29.07
N ILE A 185 6.40 -8.83 27.75
CA ILE A 185 5.32 -9.53 27.05
C ILE A 185 5.51 -11.05 26.92
N LEU A 186 6.75 -11.54 27.05
CA LEU A 186 7.08 -12.96 27.04
C LEU A 186 7.07 -13.60 28.44
N GLN A 187 6.98 -12.79 29.50
CA GLN A 187 7.01 -13.24 30.89
C GLN A 187 5.62 -13.67 31.39
N LYS A 188 5.59 -14.54 32.41
CA LYS A 188 4.36 -15.15 32.95
C LYS A 188 3.43 -14.10 33.56
N GLY A 189 2.48 -13.61 32.75
CA GLY A 189 1.50 -12.60 33.15
C GLY A 189 1.92 -11.15 32.89
N GLY A 190 3.13 -10.88 32.37
CA GLY A 190 3.68 -9.52 32.25
C GLY A 190 2.87 -8.58 31.35
N ALA A 191 2.13 -9.10 30.37
CA ALA A 191 1.20 -8.35 29.52
C ALA A 191 -0.29 -8.60 29.82
N ARG A 192 -0.63 -9.13 31.02
CA ARG A 192 -2.02 -9.38 31.41
C ARG A 192 -2.75 -8.05 31.62
N GLY A 193 -3.71 -7.74 30.75
CA GLY A 193 -4.50 -6.50 30.83
C GLY A 193 -3.75 -5.23 30.41
N LYS A 194 -2.68 -5.36 29.62
CA LYS A 194 -1.93 -4.20 29.07
C LYS A 194 -2.00 -4.16 27.55
N THR A 195 -2.21 -2.98 26.97
CA THR A 195 -2.12 -2.77 25.51
C THR A 195 -0.86 -2.03 25.11
N ASN A 196 -0.37 -1.07 25.91
CA ASN A 196 0.92 -0.39 25.71
C ASN A 196 1.97 -0.91 26.70
N LEU A 197 3.16 -1.26 26.22
CA LEU A 197 4.25 -1.84 27.01
C LEU A 197 5.58 -1.21 26.59
N LYS A 198 6.31 -0.59 27.52
CA LYS A 198 7.65 -0.03 27.25
C LYS A 198 8.69 -1.15 27.10
N LEU A 199 9.65 -0.95 26.21
CA LEU A 199 10.85 -1.78 26.06
C LEU A 199 12.06 -1.08 26.68
N THR A 200 13.13 -1.84 26.94
CA THR A 200 14.47 -1.24 27.10
C THR A 200 15.06 -0.91 25.73
N ASP A 201 16.03 0.00 25.68
CA ASP A 201 16.62 0.43 24.41
C ASP A 201 17.38 -0.70 23.73
N GLU A 202 17.98 -1.61 24.50
CA GLU A 202 18.59 -2.85 24.00
C GLU A 202 17.56 -3.76 23.32
N GLN A 203 16.39 -3.94 23.92
CA GLN A 203 15.28 -4.72 23.33
C GLN A 203 14.69 -4.03 22.10
N GLY A 204 14.57 -2.70 22.13
CA GLY A 204 14.09 -1.90 21.02
C GLY A 204 15.01 -1.95 19.80
N LYS A 205 16.28 -1.59 20.00
CA LYS A 205 17.35 -1.63 18.99
C LYS A 205 17.46 -3.05 18.40
N ARG A 206 17.44 -4.09 19.24
CA ARG A 206 17.47 -5.50 18.80
C ARG A 206 16.23 -5.94 17.99
N LEU A 207 15.04 -5.44 18.31
CA LEU A 207 13.85 -5.71 17.48
C LEU A 207 13.92 -4.98 16.13
N SER A 208 14.44 -3.75 16.09
CA SER A 208 14.63 -3.00 14.83
C SER A 208 15.62 -3.68 13.89
N ASP A 209 16.75 -4.19 14.42
CA ASP A 209 17.71 -4.98 13.64
C ASP A 209 17.05 -6.22 13.01
N LEU A 210 16.25 -6.95 13.79
CA LEU A 210 15.53 -8.15 13.35
C LEU A 210 14.38 -7.86 12.38
N TRP A 211 13.87 -6.62 12.37
CA TRP A 211 12.93 -6.13 11.37
C TRP A 211 13.63 -5.65 10.09
N GLY A 212 14.96 -5.63 10.05
CA GLY A 212 15.73 -5.21 8.88
C GLY A 212 15.82 -3.70 8.67
N LEU A 213 15.56 -2.89 9.70
CA LEU A 213 15.98 -1.49 9.64
C LEU A 213 17.51 -1.41 9.81
N PRO A 214 18.21 -0.58 9.02
CA PRO A 214 19.52 -0.10 9.41
C PRO A 214 19.38 0.72 10.69
N SER A 215 20.16 0.40 11.72
CA SER A 215 20.27 1.23 12.92
C SER A 215 20.60 2.70 12.60
N LYS A 216 21.35 2.95 11.52
CA LYS A 216 21.65 4.28 10.96
C LYS A 216 20.42 5.09 10.51
N ILE A 217 19.23 4.48 10.33
CA ILE A 217 17.96 5.21 10.07
C ILE A 217 17.30 5.69 11.37
N LEU A 218 17.56 5.03 12.49
CA LEU A 218 17.05 5.43 13.81
C LEU A 218 17.95 6.47 14.50
N PHE A 219 19.20 6.60 14.03
CA PHE A 219 20.22 7.49 14.57
C PHE A 219 21.05 8.11 13.42
N ASP A 220 20.44 9.02 12.64
CA ASP A 220 21.16 9.78 11.60
C ASP A 220 21.46 11.20 12.09
N GLU A 221 22.70 11.41 12.55
CA GLU A 221 23.39 12.70 12.43
C GLU A 221 24.61 12.55 11.52
N SER A 222 24.38 12.69 10.22
CA SER A 222 25.35 12.93 9.14
C SER A 222 26.23 11.75 8.68
N ALA A 223 25.95 11.30 7.45
CA ALA A 223 26.97 10.74 6.54
C ALA A 223 26.46 10.71 5.08
N GLU A 224 27.10 11.46 4.18
CA GLU A 224 26.86 11.39 2.73
C GLU A 224 27.53 10.15 2.09
N ASP A 225 27.15 8.95 2.56
CA ASP A 225 27.53 7.68 1.95
C ASP A 225 26.44 7.20 0.96
N TYR A 226 26.83 6.78 -0.25
CA TYR A 226 25.94 6.13 -1.22
C TYR A 226 26.30 4.63 -1.38
N PRO A 227 25.92 3.74 -0.44
CA PRO A 227 26.18 2.31 -0.54
C PRO A 227 25.27 1.63 -1.58
N GLU A 228 25.69 1.63 -2.83
CA GLU A 228 25.12 0.75 -3.86
C GLU A 228 25.44 -0.72 -3.56
N GLY A 229 24.57 -1.64 -4.03
CA GLY A 229 24.73 -3.08 -3.79
C GLY A 229 24.11 -3.61 -2.49
N ALA A 230 23.51 -2.77 -1.64
CA ALA A 230 22.67 -3.23 -0.53
C ALA A 230 21.55 -4.16 -1.04
N ILE A 231 21.44 -5.37 -0.48
CA ILE A 231 20.46 -6.38 -0.89
C ILE A 231 19.06 -5.96 -0.42
N ARG A 232 18.42 -5.13 -1.25
CA ARG A 232 17.01 -4.79 -1.13
C ARG A 232 16.18 -5.95 -1.66
N TYR A 233 15.58 -6.69 -0.75
CA TYR A 233 14.34 -7.39 -1.03
C TYR A 233 13.25 -6.36 -1.40
N ALA A 234 12.23 -6.84 -2.10
CA ALA A 234 11.09 -6.03 -2.50
C ALA A 234 9.84 -6.92 -2.46
N GLU A 235 8.82 -6.53 -1.69
CA GLU A 235 7.62 -7.32 -1.47
C GLU A 235 6.85 -7.60 -2.77
N HIS A 236 7.08 -8.79 -3.33
CA HIS A 236 6.28 -9.32 -4.42
C HIS A 236 4.88 -9.66 -3.88
N ARG A 237 3.93 -8.73 -3.98
CA ARG A 237 2.49 -8.94 -3.70
C ARG A 237 1.91 -10.06 -4.60
N MET A 238 2.16 -11.30 -4.22
CA MET A 238 1.77 -12.49 -4.97
C MET A 238 0.34 -12.92 -4.58
N ARG A 239 -0.66 -12.27 -5.19
CA ARG A 239 -1.89 -13.01 -5.54
C ARG A 239 -1.45 -14.24 -6.35
N GLU A 240 -1.92 -15.44 -6.00
CA GLU A 240 -1.47 -16.69 -6.60
C GLU A 240 -1.59 -16.66 -8.14
N ARG A 241 -0.44 -16.53 -8.82
CA ARG A 241 -0.36 -16.72 -10.26
C ARG A 241 -0.14 -18.19 -10.51
N SER A 242 -1.14 -18.89 -11.04
CA SER A 242 -1.02 -20.30 -11.36
C SER A 242 0.12 -20.53 -12.36
N ALA A 243 1.23 -21.10 -11.89
CA ALA A 243 2.36 -21.48 -12.74
C ALA A 243 1.96 -22.50 -13.82
N ASN A 244 0.90 -23.28 -13.54
CA ASN A 244 0.27 -24.18 -14.52
C ASN A 244 -0.42 -23.37 -15.65
N LEU A 245 -1.19 -22.33 -15.32
CA LEU A 245 -1.81 -21.43 -16.30
C LEU A 245 -0.77 -20.75 -17.20
N VAL A 246 0.32 -20.23 -16.61
CA VAL A 246 1.42 -19.61 -17.36
C VAL A 246 2.10 -20.62 -18.30
N ARG A 247 2.31 -21.86 -17.86
CA ARG A 247 2.87 -22.95 -18.67
C ARG A 247 1.94 -23.34 -19.82
N GLN A 248 0.63 -23.42 -19.57
CA GLN A 248 -0.38 -23.67 -20.60
C GLN A 248 -0.41 -22.56 -21.66
N ALA A 249 -0.34 -21.29 -21.25
CA ALA A 249 -0.32 -20.15 -22.18
C ALA A 249 0.91 -20.17 -23.09
N LYS A 250 2.11 -20.37 -22.54
CA LYS A 250 3.34 -20.52 -23.36
C LYS A 250 3.25 -21.71 -24.31
N SER A 251 2.82 -22.87 -23.81
CA SER A 251 2.68 -24.08 -24.63
C SER A 251 1.70 -23.90 -25.79
N ARG A 252 0.53 -23.31 -25.53
CA ARG A 252 -0.48 -22.97 -26.55
C ARG A 252 0.06 -21.98 -27.58
N PHE A 253 0.70 -20.91 -27.14
CA PHE A 253 1.27 -19.90 -28.03
C PHE A 253 2.36 -20.50 -28.94
N LYS A 254 3.29 -21.28 -28.37
CA LYS A 254 4.34 -21.99 -29.11
C LYS A 254 3.76 -23.01 -30.09
N HIS A 255 2.65 -23.67 -29.75
CA HIS A 255 1.94 -24.56 -30.67
C HIS A 255 1.21 -23.81 -31.82
N GLN A 256 0.62 -22.64 -31.53
CA GLN A 256 -0.10 -21.83 -32.53
C GLN A 256 0.82 -21.02 -33.46
N HIS A 257 2.03 -20.68 -33.03
CA HIS A 257 2.96 -19.79 -33.74
C HIS A 257 4.35 -20.39 -34.00
N GLY A 258 4.58 -21.65 -33.63
CA GLY A 258 5.87 -22.36 -33.73
C GLY A 258 6.93 -21.93 -32.71
N ARG A 259 6.87 -20.68 -32.22
CA ARG A 259 7.88 -20.03 -31.35
C ARG A 259 7.25 -18.99 -30.41
N LEU A 260 8.08 -18.35 -29.57
CA LEU A 260 7.64 -17.41 -28.52
C LEU A 260 8.25 -16.01 -28.74
N PHE A 261 7.46 -15.12 -29.34
CA PHE A 261 7.80 -13.71 -29.52
C PHE A 261 6.83 -12.79 -28.78
N CYS A 262 7.27 -11.57 -28.50
CA CYS A 262 6.42 -10.53 -27.94
C CYS A 262 5.31 -10.10 -28.92
N GLU A 263 4.06 -10.15 -28.50
CA GLU A 263 2.91 -9.78 -29.34
C GLU A 263 2.90 -8.30 -29.76
N LEU A 264 3.59 -7.42 -29.02
CA LEU A 264 3.64 -5.98 -29.28
C LEU A 264 4.78 -5.55 -30.21
N CYS A 265 6.01 -5.90 -29.87
CA CYS A 265 7.22 -5.49 -30.60
C CYS A 265 7.85 -6.59 -31.46
N ARG A 266 7.26 -7.81 -31.51
CA ARG A 266 7.78 -9.00 -32.22
C ARG A 266 9.16 -9.50 -31.77
N PHE A 267 9.74 -8.94 -30.71
CA PHE A 267 11.00 -9.40 -30.13
C PHE A 267 10.89 -10.87 -29.67
N ASP A 268 11.78 -11.72 -30.17
CA ASP A 268 11.94 -13.14 -29.80
C ASP A 268 13.28 -13.28 -29.06
N PHE A 269 13.29 -13.98 -27.92
CA PHE A 269 14.51 -14.13 -27.12
C PHE A 269 15.43 -15.23 -27.67
N ALA A 270 14.89 -16.25 -28.33
CA ALA A 270 15.70 -17.30 -28.94
C ALA A 270 16.41 -16.80 -30.21
N ASP A 271 15.73 -15.98 -31.03
CA ASP A 271 16.36 -15.34 -32.20
C ASP A 271 17.55 -14.43 -31.81
N VAL A 272 17.45 -13.73 -30.67
CA VAL A 272 18.41 -12.66 -30.29
C VAL A 272 19.49 -13.13 -29.33
N TYR A 273 19.19 -14.07 -28.43
CA TYR A 273 20.14 -14.56 -27.42
C TYR A 273 20.47 -16.06 -27.57
N GLY A 274 19.91 -16.76 -28.55
CA GLY A 274 20.09 -18.20 -28.72
C GLY A 274 19.50 -19.01 -27.56
N ALA A 275 20.17 -20.11 -27.20
CA ALA A 275 19.67 -21.10 -26.23
C ALA A 275 19.28 -20.52 -24.86
N VAL A 276 19.94 -19.45 -24.37
CA VAL A 276 19.60 -18.82 -23.08
C VAL A 276 18.30 -18.00 -23.14
N GLY A 277 17.77 -17.75 -24.34
CA GLY A 277 16.47 -17.13 -24.57
C GLY A 277 15.32 -18.13 -24.79
N GLU A 278 15.59 -19.44 -24.81
CA GLU A 278 14.54 -20.45 -25.03
C GLU A 278 13.47 -20.42 -23.94
N ASP A 279 12.20 -20.41 -24.37
CA ASP A 279 10.99 -20.25 -23.55
C ASP A 279 10.97 -19.02 -22.59
N PHE A 280 11.92 -18.09 -22.73
CA PHE A 280 11.99 -16.86 -21.96
C PHE A 280 11.04 -15.79 -22.54
N ILE A 281 9.88 -15.66 -21.90
CA ILE A 281 8.89 -14.62 -22.19
C ILE A 281 7.96 -14.43 -20.98
N GLU A 282 7.35 -13.25 -20.84
CA GLU A 282 6.46 -12.91 -19.72
C GLU A 282 4.98 -13.13 -20.09
N ALA A 283 4.20 -13.71 -19.18
CA ALA A 283 2.76 -13.91 -19.35
C ALA A 283 1.98 -12.80 -18.62
N HIS A 284 1.68 -11.73 -19.34
CA HIS A 284 0.93 -10.59 -18.82
C HIS A 284 -0.57 -10.89 -18.79
N HIS A 285 -1.26 -10.57 -17.70
CA HIS A 285 -2.71 -10.75 -17.59
C HIS A 285 -3.43 -9.52 -18.14
N ILE A 286 -4.26 -9.70 -19.17
CA ILE A 286 -4.94 -8.61 -19.89
C ILE A 286 -5.83 -7.80 -18.94
N LYS A 287 -6.62 -8.47 -18.09
CA LYS A 287 -7.15 -7.87 -16.87
C LYS A 287 -6.06 -7.95 -15.80
N HIS A 288 -5.63 -6.81 -15.26
CA HIS A 288 -4.63 -6.81 -14.20
C HIS A 288 -5.12 -7.60 -12.99
N VAL A 289 -4.29 -8.53 -12.52
CA VAL A 289 -4.52 -9.36 -11.32
C VAL A 289 -4.85 -8.50 -10.08
N ALA A 290 -4.35 -7.25 -10.03
CA ALA A 290 -4.70 -6.24 -9.03
C ALA A 290 -6.22 -5.95 -8.93
N GLN A 291 -6.94 -5.99 -10.06
CA GLN A 291 -8.35 -5.62 -10.21
C GLN A 291 -9.31 -6.83 -10.19
N MET A 292 -8.81 -8.04 -9.95
CA MET A 292 -9.63 -9.25 -9.89
C MET A 292 -10.30 -9.43 -8.52
N ARG A 293 -11.56 -9.85 -8.52
CA ARG A 293 -12.29 -10.21 -7.29
C ARG A 293 -11.74 -11.52 -6.70
N VAL A 294 -11.90 -11.73 -5.40
CA VAL A 294 -11.52 -13.00 -4.75
C VAL A 294 -12.35 -14.13 -5.36
N GLY A 295 -11.69 -15.20 -5.82
CA GLY A 295 -12.33 -16.33 -6.51
C GLY A 295 -12.62 -16.12 -8.00
N GLU A 296 -12.29 -14.97 -8.58
CA GLU A 296 -12.41 -14.72 -10.02
C GLU A 296 -11.40 -15.59 -10.81
N LYS A 297 -11.86 -16.27 -11.87
CA LYS A 297 -11.05 -17.26 -12.62
C LYS A 297 -10.46 -16.67 -13.89
N THR A 298 -9.13 -16.70 -14.01
CA THR A 298 -8.39 -16.43 -15.26
C THR A 298 -8.41 -17.66 -16.19
N LYS A 299 -8.61 -17.44 -17.49
CA LYS A 299 -8.43 -18.44 -18.56
C LYS A 299 -7.06 -18.30 -19.23
N VAL A 300 -6.73 -19.22 -20.13
CA VAL A 300 -5.49 -19.15 -20.92
C VAL A 300 -5.54 -17.99 -21.93
N GLU A 301 -6.73 -17.67 -22.42
CA GLU A 301 -7.02 -16.55 -23.32
C GLU A 301 -6.84 -15.17 -22.69
N ASP A 302 -6.85 -15.07 -21.35
CA ASP A 302 -6.70 -13.79 -20.63
C ASP A 302 -5.20 -13.41 -20.44
N LEU A 303 -4.29 -14.14 -21.07
CA LEU A 303 -2.84 -13.95 -21.01
C LEU A 303 -2.24 -13.56 -22.36
N MET A 304 -1.37 -12.54 -22.35
CA MET A 304 -0.61 -12.03 -23.51
C MET A 304 0.89 -12.27 -23.31
N MET A 305 1.58 -12.71 -24.36
CA MET A 305 3.03 -12.96 -24.36
C MET A 305 3.81 -11.66 -24.63
N LEU A 306 4.53 -11.15 -23.62
CA LEU A 306 5.29 -9.91 -23.68
C LEU A 306 6.77 -10.12 -23.38
N CYS A 307 7.66 -9.35 -24.02
CA CYS A 307 9.06 -9.27 -23.57
C CYS A 307 9.15 -8.45 -22.27
N ALA A 308 10.22 -8.63 -21.50
CA ALA A 308 10.43 -7.95 -20.22
C ALA A 308 10.25 -6.42 -20.28
N ASN A 309 10.66 -5.78 -21.38
CA ASN A 309 10.49 -4.34 -21.58
C ASN A 309 9.02 -3.94 -21.80
N CYS A 310 8.30 -4.62 -22.71
CA CYS A 310 6.87 -4.39 -22.93
C CYS A 310 6.04 -4.71 -21.68
N HIS A 311 6.38 -5.78 -20.96
CA HIS A 311 5.74 -6.16 -19.69
C HIS A 311 5.90 -5.06 -18.63
N ARG A 312 7.11 -4.51 -18.47
CA ARG A 312 7.38 -3.37 -17.58
C ARG A 312 6.66 -2.08 -17.99
N MET A 313 6.43 -1.86 -19.29
CA MET A 313 5.65 -0.70 -19.75
C MET A 313 4.15 -0.88 -19.50
N ALA A 314 3.60 -2.09 -19.68
CA ALA A 314 2.19 -2.37 -19.42
C ALA A 314 1.84 -2.08 -17.94
N HIS A 315 2.69 -2.46 -17.00
CA HIS A 315 2.52 -2.14 -15.56
C HIS A 315 2.73 -0.66 -15.18
N ARG A 316 3.11 0.22 -16.11
CA ARG A 316 3.25 1.68 -15.86
C ARG A 316 2.04 2.50 -16.29
N LEU A 317 1.15 1.92 -17.11
CA LEU A 317 -0.02 2.60 -17.66
C LEU A 317 -1.30 2.15 -16.92
N LYS A 318 -2.44 2.80 -17.22
CA LYS A 318 -3.72 2.36 -16.69
C LYS A 318 -4.10 1.02 -17.35
N PRO A 319 -4.52 -0.02 -16.59
CA PRO A 319 -4.80 -1.36 -17.14
C PRO A 319 -5.75 -1.37 -18.35
N GLU A 320 -6.74 -0.48 -18.35
CA GLU A 320 -7.79 -0.39 -19.39
C GLU A 320 -7.29 0.12 -20.75
N SER A 321 -6.12 0.77 -20.83
CA SER A 321 -5.55 1.31 -22.09
C SER A 321 -4.11 0.85 -22.39
N ALA A 322 -3.42 0.24 -21.42
CA ALA A 322 -1.98 0.01 -21.46
C ALA A 322 -1.48 -0.68 -22.75
N ILE A 323 -2.16 -1.74 -23.19
CA ILE A 323 -1.73 -2.55 -24.33
C ILE A 323 -1.83 -1.77 -25.65
N ASP A 324 -2.94 -1.09 -25.91
CA ASP A 324 -3.16 -0.37 -27.17
C ASP A 324 -2.44 0.99 -27.21
N GLU A 325 -2.25 1.63 -26.06
CA GLU A 325 -1.38 2.79 -25.94
C GLU A 325 0.07 2.44 -26.31
N ILE A 326 0.58 1.30 -25.82
CA ILE A 326 1.92 0.80 -26.20
C ILE A 326 1.96 0.44 -27.68
N ARG A 327 0.92 -0.20 -28.26
CA ARG A 327 0.86 -0.47 -29.71
C ARG A 327 0.97 0.82 -30.54
N THR A 328 0.34 1.90 -30.10
CA THR A 328 0.32 3.19 -30.81
C THR A 328 1.64 3.95 -30.65
N GLN A 329 2.30 3.85 -29.49
CA GLN A 329 3.54 4.58 -29.20
C GLN A 329 4.82 3.82 -29.57
N LEU A 330 4.75 2.50 -29.81
CA LEU A 330 5.88 1.68 -30.25
C LEU A 330 6.37 2.08 -31.65
N LYS A 331 7.45 2.85 -31.68
CA LYS A 331 8.33 2.93 -32.85
C LYS A 331 9.01 1.58 -33.03
N ARG A 332 8.91 1.04 -34.25
CA ARG A 332 9.52 -0.22 -34.71
C ARG A 332 10.71 0.09 -35.60
#